data_AF-A0A2H3DAA3-F1
#
_entry.id   AF-A0A2H3DAA3-F1
#
_cell.length_a   1.000
_cell.length_b   1.000
_cell.length_c   1.000
_cell.angle_alpha   90.00
_cell.angle_beta   90.00
_cell.angle_gamma   90.00
#
_symmetry.space_group_name_H-M   'P 1'
#
loop_
_entity.id
_entity.type
_entity.pdbx_description
1 polymer ?
#
loop_
_entity_poly.entity_id
_entity_poly.type
_entity_poly.pdbx_seq_one_letter_code
_entity_poly.pdbx_strand_id
1 'polypeptide(L)' 'IRCEQSNCKFSLFHPASCKSPACQRTCWQYLRYPEQHSPNINGYCPFCAQAMGYHT' A
#
# COMPACT_ATOMS: atom_id res chain seq x y z
N ILE A 1 -1.99 -8.57 -6.84
CA ILE A 1 -0.75 -8.26 -6.08
C ILE A 1 -0.30 -6.86 -6.48
N ARG A 2 -0.06 -5.93 -5.53
CA ARG A 2 0.35 -4.55 -5.82
C ARG A 2 1.89 -4.44 -5.97
N CYS A 3 2.45 -5.06 -7.03
CA CYS A 3 3.90 -5.11 -7.24
C CYS A 3 4.55 -3.77 -7.59
N GLU A 4 3.78 -2.75 -7.95
CA GLU A 4 4.28 -1.41 -8.26
C GLU A 4 4.68 -0.62 -6.98
N GLN A 5 4.39 -1.13 -5.77
CA GLN A 5 4.71 -0.43 -4.53
C GLN A 5 6.03 -0.91 -3.91
N SER A 6 6.75 0.00 -3.24
CA SER A 6 8.04 -0.26 -2.57
C SER A 6 7.97 -1.29 -1.44
N ASN A 7 6.79 -1.58 -0.91
CA ASN A 7 6.52 -2.62 0.07
C ASN A 7 6.10 -3.97 -0.55
N CYS A 8 6.37 -4.17 -1.85
CA CYS A 8 6.35 -5.50 -2.45
C CYS A 8 7.78 -6.00 -2.66
N LYS A 9 8.11 -7.19 -2.15
CA LYS A 9 9.43 -7.83 -2.28
C LYS A 9 9.92 -7.93 -3.73
N PHE A 10 8.99 -8.03 -4.68
CA PHE A 10 9.27 -8.20 -6.10
C PHE A 10 9.16 -6.91 -6.91
N SER A 11 8.91 -5.77 -6.25
CA SER A 11 8.81 -4.48 -6.95
C SER A 11 10.16 -4.05 -7.49
N LEU A 12 10.17 -3.46 -8.69
CA LEU A 12 11.33 -2.73 -9.20
C LEU A 12 11.69 -1.51 -8.35
N PHE A 13 10.73 -1.00 -7.56
CA PHE A 13 10.92 0.12 -6.63
C PHE A 13 11.20 -0.33 -5.20
N HIS A 14 11.46 -1.63 -4.97
CA HIS A 14 11.75 -2.14 -3.64
C HIS A 14 13.14 -1.68 -3.16
N PRO A 15 13.24 -1.03 -2.00
CA PRO A 15 14.51 -0.47 -1.56
C PRO A 15 15.49 -1.59 -1.19
N ALA A 16 16.75 -1.45 -1.60
CA ALA A 16 17.80 -2.41 -1.29
C ALA A 16 18.08 -2.55 0.22
N SER A 17 17.70 -1.54 1.02
CA SER A 17 17.78 -1.56 2.48
C SER A 17 16.67 -2.38 3.15
N CYS A 18 15.58 -2.70 2.44
CA CYS A 18 14.52 -3.55 2.97
C CYS A 18 14.97 -5.02 2.94
N LYS A 19 15.58 -5.44 4.04
CA LYS A 19 16.03 -6.82 4.30
C LYS A 19 15.41 -7.32 5.61
N SER A 20 15.57 -8.60 5.91
CA SER A 20 15.16 -9.13 7.22
C SER A 20 15.86 -8.39 8.36
N PRO A 21 15.18 -8.04 9.46
CA PRO A 21 13.78 -8.37 9.81
C PRO A 21 12.74 -7.33 9.34
N ALA A 22 13.17 -6.19 8.80
CA ALA A 22 12.27 -5.11 8.37
C ALA A 22 11.30 -5.58 7.28
N CYS A 23 11.77 -6.38 6.32
CA CYS A 23 10.97 -6.91 5.22
C CYS A 23 9.74 -7.70 5.71
N GLN A 24 9.88 -8.48 6.79
CA GLN A 24 8.80 -9.28 7.37
C GLN A 24 7.68 -8.45 7.99
N ARG A 25 7.99 -7.22 8.44
CA ARG A 25 7.03 -6.31 9.10
C ARG A 25 6.43 -5.26 8.16
N THR A 26 7.00 -5.09 6.96
CA THR A 26 6.65 -3.97 6.07
C THR A 26 6.16 -4.43 4.71
N CYS A 27 6.63 -5.57 4.19
CA CYS A 27 6.24 -6.01 2.87
C CYS A 27 4.92 -6.79 2.88
N TRP A 28 4.01 -6.44 1.96
CA TRP A 28 2.66 -7.04 1.86
C TRP A 28 2.64 -8.56 1.70
N GLN A 29 3.72 -9.14 1.16
CA GLN A 29 3.85 -10.58 0.99
C GLN A 29 4.02 -11.33 2.33
N TYR A 30 4.47 -10.63 3.38
CA TYR A 30 4.68 -11.20 4.71
C TYR A 30 3.59 -10.80 5.72
N LEU A 31 2.92 -9.68 5.47
CA LEU A 31 1.75 -9.25 6.24
C LEU A 31 0.60 -10.26 6.07
N ARG A 32 -0.18 -10.48 7.12
CA ARG A 32 -1.35 -11.36 7.12
C ARG A 32 -2.61 -10.53 7.36
N TYR A 33 -3.74 -11.18 7.52
CA TYR A 33 -4.92 -10.51 8.09
C TYR A 33 -4.67 -10.25 9.58
N PRO A 34 -5.02 -9.05 10.12
CA PRO A 34 -5.73 -7.93 9.48
C PRO A 34 -4.83 -6.87 8.84
N GLU A 35 -3.51 -6.99 8.89
CA GLU A 35 -2.58 -5.99 8.37
C GLU A 35 -2.72 -5.76 6.85
N GLN A 36 -3.15 -6.78 6.11
CA GLN A 36 -3.48 -6.69 4.68
C GLN A 36 -4.88 -6.14 4.40
N HIS A 37 -5.73 -5.94 5.41
CA HIS A 37 -7.08 -5.42 5.21
C HIS A 37 -7.00 -3.95 4.78
N SER A 38 -7.14 -3.69 3.47
CA SER A 38 -7.55 -2.36 3.02
C SER A 38 -9.04 -2.25 3.33
N PRO A 39 -9.47 -1.39 4.28
CA PRO A 39 -10.89 -1.06 4.37
C PRO A 39 -11.29 -0.56 2.99
N ASN A 40 -12.25 -1.23 2.36
CA ASN A 40 -12.83 -0.76 1.11
C ASN A 40 -13.62 0.51 1.46
N ILE A 41 -12.93 1.65 1.49
CA ILE A 41 -13.54 2.95 1.66
C ILE A 41 -14.28 3.22 0.36
N ASN A 42 -15.60 3.11 0.39
CA ASN A 42 -16.47 3.52 -0.71
C ASN A 42 -16.50 5.05 -0.72
N GLY A 43 -15.45 5.67 -1.26
CA GLY A 43 -15.33 7.12 -1.36
C GLY A 43 -13.93 7.55 -1.77
N TYR A 44 -13.85 8.65 -2.50
CA TYR A 44 -12.58 9.30 -2.77
C TYR A 44 -12.05 9.95 -1.49
N CYS A 45 -10.72 9.96 -1.30
CA CYS A 45 -10.15 10.78 -0.23
C CYS A 45 -10.46 12.27 -0.50
N PRO A 46 -10.50 13.15 0.53
CA PRO A 46 -10.91 14.55 0.37
C PRO A 46 -10.14 15.29 -0.74
N PHE A 47 -8.85 15.01 -0.87
CA PHE A 47 -8.01 15.59 -1.92
C PHE A 47 -8.46 15.16 -3.33
N CYS A 48 -8.71 13.86 -3.54
CA CYS A 48 -9.17 13.35 -4.84
C CYS A 48 -10.59 13.81 -5.18
N ALA A 49 -11.49 13.88 -4.20
CA ALA A 49 -12.85 14.40 -4.39
C ALA A 49 -12.83 15.86 -4.88
N GLN A 50 -12.01 16.70 -4.22
CA GLN A 50 -11.82 18.10 -4.59
C GLN A 50 -11.18 18.26 -5.97
N ALA A 51 -10.16 17.46 -6.29
CA ALA A 51 -9.50 17.50 -7.59
C ALA A 51 -10.43 17.13 -8.77
N MET A 52 -11.45 16.30 -8.52
CA MET A 52 -12.42 15.89 -9.55
C MET A 52 -13.68 16.76 -9.59
N GLY A 53 -13.77 17.82 -8.77
CA GLY A 53 -14.96 18.67 -8.72
C GLY A 53 -16.20 17.95 -8.14
N TYR A 54 -16.02 16.84 -7.43
CA TYR A 54 -17.09 16.27 -6.62
C TYR A 54 -17.24 17.16 -5.39
N HIS A 55 -18.23 18.05 -5.42
CA HIS A 55 -18.71 18.73 -4.24
C HIS A 55 -19.39 17.68 -3.33
N THR A 56 -18.82 17.46 -2.15
CA THR A 56 -19.47 16.76 -1.03
C THR A 56 -20.71 17.52 -0.58
#